data_AF-A0A524FA37-F1
#
_entry.id   AF-A0A524FA37-F1
#
_cell.length_a   1.000
_cell.length_b   1.000
_cell.length_c   1.000
_cell.angle_alpha   90.00
_cell.angle_beta   90.00
_cell.angle_gamma   90.00
#
_symmetry.space_group_name_H-M   'P 1'
#
loop_
_entity.id
_entity.type
_entity.pdbx_description
1 polymer ?
#
loop_
_entity_poly.entity_id
_entity_poly.type
_entity_poly.pdbx_seq_one_letter_code
_entity_poly.pdbx_strand_id
1 'polypeptide(L)'
;MEYKMEPDKLNILLIEDNPSDNRIIEEYLKKSEKLNFDLESCIKLREGLNLMEIKKFDVLLLDLSLPDSDRENTLKYLKEITKKTPIIVLTGFDDSNLALEAIKKGAEDYISKNDLNSPTLTRAILYAIERHKTKNIKEKIVAQTEYLDEYDKKILNLMQEDCRISYSKLHKKVNLAASTIHSRVQNMIKKGIIKKFNAMVDPFKVGYESVAIIGMSVDPSKIDEIAKKIALYDEVQFLATSTGDHNIIVKIVKKDDTDLWTFINEKIKTIDGVSPRLDISRFIEVFKMDPKINL
;
A
#
# COMPACT_ATOMS: atom_id res chain seq x y z
N MET A 1 21.72 -0.57 25.21
CA MET A 1 20.81 0.59 25.36
C MET A 1 19.80 0.50 24.24
N GLU A 2 18.56 0.17 24.57
CA GLU A 2 17.46 0.06 23.60
C GLU A 2 17.08 1.46 23.11
N TYR A 3 17.31 1.74 21.84
CA TYR A 3 16.78 2.93 21.18
C TYR A 3 15.36 2.58 20.71
N LYS A 4 14.35 2.82 21.55
CA LYS A 4 12.95 2.84 21.10
C LYS A 4 12.76 4.07 20.23
N MET A 5 12.76 3.93 18.90
CA MET A 5 12.31 5.01 18.03
C MET A 5 10.81 5.19 18.24
N GLU A 6 10.41 6.42 18.57
CA GLU A 6 9.01 6.78 18.70
C GLU A 6 8.31 6.61 17.33
N PRO A 7 7.06 6.13 17.30
CA PRO A 7 6.27 6.02 16.07
C PRO A 7 6.29 7.32 15.24
N ASP A 8 6.10 7.25 13.92
CA ASP A 8 5.85 8.45 13.11
C ASP A 8 4.68 9.23 13.72
N LYS A 9 4.86 10.54 13.86
CA LYS A 9 3.88 11.39 14.54
C LYS A 9 2.61 11.54 13.69
N LEU A 10 1.51 10.97 14.15
CA LEU A 10 0.21 10.98 13.49
C LEU A 10 -0.55 12.28 13.79
N ASN A 11 -1.04 12.96 12.75
CA ASN A 11 -1.93 14.11 12.91
C ASN A 11 -3.37 13.60 13.00
N ILE A 12 -3.97 13.69 14.18
CA ILE A 12 -5.33 13.24 14.46
C ILE A 12 -6.23 14.47 14.59
N LEU A 13 -7.32 14.51 13.82
CA LEU A 13 -8.39 15.49 14.01
C LEU A 13 -9.54 14.83 14.78
N LEU A 14 -9.96 15.43 15.89
CA LEU A 14 -11.15 15.04 16.64
C LEU A 14 -12.21 16.13 16.50
N ILE A 15 -13.41 15.74 16.09
CA ILE A 15 -14.58 16.62 16.06
C ILE A 15 -15.61 16.08 17.05
N GLU A 16 -15.74 16.75 18.19
CA GLU A 16 -16.53 16.32 19.34
C GLU A 16 -16.94 17.56 20.14
N ASP A 17 -18.25 17.80 20.29
CA ASP A 17 -18.79 18.97 20.99
C ASP A 17 -18.87 18.77 22.51
N ASN A 18 -18.90 17.51 22.98
CA ASN A 18 -18.91 17.19 24.39
C ASN A 18 -17.49 17.30 24.98
N PRO A 19 -17.23 18.25 25.90
CA PRO A 19 -15.89 18.46 26.47
C PRO A 19 -15.42 17.30 27.36
N SER A 20 -16.35 16.51 27.93
CA SER A 20 -16.01 15.32 28.71
C SER A 20 -15.53 14.20 27.81
N ASP A 21 -16.25 13.93 26.72
CA ASP A 21 -15.86 12.91 25.74
C ASP A 21 -14.53 13.27 25.08
N ASN A 22 -14.34 14.54 24.72
CA ASN A 22 -13.10 15.04 24.15
C ASN A 22 -11.88 14.73 25.05
N ARG A 23 -11.99 15.05 26.35
CA ARG A 23 -10.94 14.78 27.34
C ARG A 23 -10.68 13.28 27.52
N ILE A 24 -11.73 12.48 27.55
CA ILE A 24 -11.63 11.02 27.73
C ILE A 24 -10.90 10.39 26.52
N ILE A 25 -11.26 10.79 25.30
CA ILE A 25 -10.61 10.32 24.07
C ILE A 25 -9.13 10.74 24.07
N GLU A 26 -8.83 11.99 24.40
CA GLU A 26 -7.45 12.47 24.53
C GLU A 26 -6.65 11.65 25.55
N GLU A 27 -7.24 11.33 26.71
CA GLU A 27 -6.60 10.49 27.73
C GLU A 27 -6.34 9.07 27.22
N TYR A 28 -7.28 8.47 26.50
CA TYR A 28 -7.08 7.15 25.91
C TYR A 28 -6.01 7.11 24.83
N LEU A 29 -5.89 8.17 24.02
CA LEU A 29 -4.80 8.32 23.06
C LEU A 29 -3.46 8.47 23.79
N LYS A 30 -3.37 9.32 24.82
CA LYS A 30 -2.14 9.50 25.63
C LYS A 30 -1.69 8.23 26.35
N LYS A 31 -2.63 7.36 26.74
CA LYS A 31 -2.33 6.06 27.36
C LYS A 31 -1.76 5.03 26.37
N SER A 32 -1.81 5.30 25.06
CA SER A 32 -1.32 4.37 24.06
C SER A 32 0.19 4.45 23.91
N GLU A 33 0.91 3.38 24.26
CA GLU A 33 2.36 3.27 24.00
C GLU A 33 2.70 3.09 22.51
N LYS A 34 1.69 2.84 21.66
CA LYS A 34 1.88 2.53 20.23
C LYS A 34 1.67 3.74 19.32
N LEU A 35 1.17 4.85 19.84
CA LEU A 35 0.86 6.04 19.04
C LEU A 35 1.78 7.20 19.46
N ASN A 36 2.49 7.76 18.50
CA ASN A 36 3.01 9.12 18.58
C ASN A 36 2.03 9.99 17.79
N PHE A 37 1.51 11.06 18.38
CA PHE A 37 0.45 11.84 17.73
C PHE A 37 0.46 13.32 18.09
N ASP A 38 -0.10 14.13 17.19
CA ASP A 38 -0.61 15.48 17.42
C ASP A 38 -2.14 15.44 17.31
N LEU A 39 -2.84 15.72 18.40
CA LEU A 39 -4.29 15.81 18.42
C LEU A 39 -4.72 17.26 18.27
N GLU A 40 -5.61 17.51 17.33
CA GLU A 40 -6.31 18.78 17.19
C GLU A 40 -7.81 18.52 17.36
N SER A 41 -8.43 19.25 18.27
CA SER A 41 -9.84 19.07 18.64
C SER A 41 -10.66 20.29 18.23
N CYS A 42 -11.85 20.07 17.69
CA CYS A 42 -12.85 21.11 17.45
C CYS A 42 -14.25 20.62 17.82
N ILE A 43 -15.16 21.56 18.04
CA ILE A 43 -16.51 21.27 18.57
C ILE A 43 -17.60 21.34 17.49
N LYS A 44 -17.24 21.76 16.28
CA LYS A 44 -18.15 21.93 15.16
C LYS A 44 -17.56 21.33 13.90
N LEU A 45 -18.42 20.72 13.09
CA LEU A 45 -18.02 20.14 11.81
C LEU A 45 -17.34 21.17 10.91
N ARG A 46 -17.89 22.39 10.85
CA ARG A 46 -17.35 23.46 10.01
C ARG A 46 -15.92 23.87 10.41
N GLU A 47 -15.60 23.82 11.69
CA GLU A 47 -14.25 24.13 12.19
C GLU A 47 -13.26 23.06 11.75
N GLY A 48 -13.63 21.79 11.88
CA GLY A 48 -12.82 20.67 11.41
C GLY A 48 -12.56 20.73 9.92
N LEU A 49 -13.58 21.06 9.11
CA LEU A 49 -13.43 21.25 7.67
C LEU A 49 -12.42 22.36 7.32
N ASN A 50 -12.51 23.52 7.99
CA ASN A 50 -11.57 24.62 7.77
C ASN A 50 -10.13 24.21 8.13
N LEU A 51 -9.94 23.42 9.20
CA LEU A 51 -8.62 22.89 9.58
C LEU A 51 -8.07 21.94 8.51
N MET A 52 -8.92 21.08 7.93
CA MET A 52 -8.51 20.13 6.88
C MET A 52 -8.10 20.81 5.56
N GLU A 53 -8.53 22.05 5.32
CA GLU A 53 -8.08 22.83 4.15
C GLU A 53 -6.65 23.35 4.31
N ILE A 54 -6.26 23.70 5.54
CA ILE A 54 -4.96 24.33 5.84
C ILE A 54 -3.91 23.34 6.35
N LYS A 55 -4.34 22.19 6.90
CA LYS A 55 -3.49 21.18 7.52
C LYS A 55 -3.91 19.79 7.08
N LYS A 56 -2.93 18.88 6.95
CA LYS A 56 -3.19 17.48 6.65
C LYS A 56 -3.37 16.68 7.93
N PHE A 57 -4.33 15.77 7.89
CA PHE A 57 -4.61 14.81 8.95
C PHE A 57 -4.54 13.39 8.42
N ASP A 58 -3.99 12.51 9.24
CA ASP A 58 -3.81 11.08 8.93
C ASP A 58 -5.08 10.28 9.26
N VAL A 59 -5.89 10.76 10.21
CA VAL A 59 -7.20 10.18 10.55
C VAL A 59 -8.12 11.24 11.15
N LEU A 60 -9.42 11.10 10.87
CA LEU A 60 -10.50 11.89 11.45
C LEU A 60 -11.30 11.02 12.42
N LEU A 61 -11.40 11.44 13.68
CA LEU A 61 -12.34 10.91 14.67
C LEU A 61 -13.55 11.83 14.72
N LEU A 62 -14.73 11.30 14.41
CA LEU A 62 -15.93 12.10 14.21
C LEU A 62 -17.06 11.61 15.11
N ASP A 63 -17.57 12.46 15.99
CA ASP A 63 -18.93 12.28 16.52
C ASP A 63 -19.95 12.72 15.46
N LEU A 64 -21.05 11.97 15.34
CA LEU A 64 -22.19 12.36 14.51
C LEU A 64 -23.19 13.24 15.27
N SER A 65 -23.08 13.35 16.59
CA SER A 65 -24.00 14.14 17.42
C SER A 65 -23.70 15.64 17.45
N LEU A 66 -22.98 16.16 16.45
CA LEU A 66 -22.55 17.56 16.42
C LEU A 66 -23.70 18.54 16.15
N PRO A 67 -23.68 19.73 16.78
CA PRO A 67 -24.76 20.70 16.73
C PRO A 67 -24.96 21.35 15.35
N ASP A 68 -23.93 21.38 14.50
CA ASP A 68 -23.94 21.98 13.16
C ASP A 68 -23.95 20.94 12.03
N SER A 69 -24.21 19.67 12.36
CA SER A 69 -24.16 18.54 11.45
C SER A 69 -25.54 17.95 11.18
N ASP A 70 -25.79 17.59 9.93
CA ASP A 70 -26.90 16.71 9.58
C ASP A 70 -26.40 15.26 9.65
N ARG A 71 -26.75 14.54 10.72
CA ARG A 71 -26.30 13.16 11.01
C ARG A 71 -26.33 12.23 9.80
N GLU A 72 -27.33 12.38 8.93
CA GLU A 72 -27.50 11.51 7.77
C GLU A 72 -26.58 11.91 6.60
N ASN A 73 -26.40 13.20 6.35
CA ASN A 73 -25.68 13.69 5.17
C ASN A 73 -24.22 14.04 5.44
N THR A 74 -23.84 14.24 6.70
CA THR A 74 -22.50 14.67 7.13
C THR A 74 -21.40 13.75 6.63
N LEU A 75 -21.55 12.43 6.79
CA LEU A 75 -20.54 11.48 6.33
C LEU A 75 -20.40 11.45 4.81
N LYS A 76 -21.50 11.58 4.08
CA LYS A 76 -21.48 11.59 2.62
C LYS A 76 -20.74 12.83 2.11
N TYR A 77 -21.07 13.99 2.67
CA TYR A 77 -20.43 15.26 2.36
C TYR A 77 -18.94 15.25 2.72
N LEU A 78 -18.59 14.80 3.93
CA LEU A 78 -17.22 14.67 4.38
C LEU A 78 -16.42 13.80 3.42
N LYS A 79 -16.90 12.61 3.08
CA LYS A 79 -16.16 11.68 2.22
C LYS A 79 -15.86 12.25 0.83
N GLU A 80 -16.74 13.08 0.27
CA GLU A 80 -16.48 13.74 -1.02
C GLU A 80 -15.32 14.72 -0.94
N ILE A 81 -15.16 15.39 0.20
CA ILE A 81 -14.14 16.42 0.45
C ILE A 81 -12.84 15.78 0.97
N THR A 82 -12.96 14.78 1.83
CA THR A 82 -11.87 14.14 2.57
C THR A 82 -11.43 12.82 1.95
N LYS A 83 -11.46 12.70 0.61
CA LYS A 83 -11.07 11.48 -0.14
C LYS A 83 -9.73 10.86 0.27
N LYS A 84 -8.87 11.60 0.96
CA LYS A 84 -7.52 11.21 1.34
C LYS A 84 -7.32 10.91 2.84
N THR A 85 -8.34 11.13 3.66
CA THR A 85 -8.23 10.97 5.12
C THR A 85 -9.31 9.98 5.58
N PRO A 86 -8.92 8.86 6.22
CA PRO A 86 -9.86 7.90 6.77
C PRO A 86 -10.70 8.52 7.90
N ILE A 87 -11.97 8.13 7.97
CA ILE A 87 -12.92 8.59 8.98
C ILE A 87 -13.30 7.42 9.89
N ILE A 88 -13.12 7.60 11.20
CA ILE A 88 -13.61 6.72 12.24
C ILE A 88 -14.77 7.43 12.94
N VAL A 89 -15.92 6.78 12.97
CA VAL A 89 -17.12 7.34 13.59
C VAL A 89 -17.23 6.92 15.04
N LEU A 90 -17.51 7.86 15.93
CA LEU A 90 -17.80 7.64 17.34
C LEU A 90 -19.33 7.70 17.53
N THR A 91 -19.91 6.66 18.13
CA THR A 91 -21.38 6.48 18.23
C THR A 91 -21.86 6.34 19.68
N GLY A 92 -23.10 6.73 19.96
CA GLY A 92 -23.72 6.65 21.28
C GLY A 92 -24.35 5.28 21.61
N PHE A 93 -25.04 5.20 22.75
CA PHE A 93 -25.46 3.96 23.42
C PHE A 93 -26.45 3.06 22.63
N ASP A 94 -27.20 3.57 21.65
CA ASP A 94 -28.28 2.81 20.95
C ASP A 94 -28.15 2.74 19.41
N ASP A 95 -26.97 3.00 18.86
CA ASP A 95 -26.79 3.36 17.45
C ASP A 95 -26.32 2.22 16.53
N SER A 96 -26.72 0.97 16.79
CA SER A 96 -26.30 -0.18 15.96
C SER A 96 -26.65 -0.03 14.47
N ASN A 97 -27.80 0.58 14.14
CA ASN A 97 -28.18 0.91 12.77
C ASN A 97 -27.31 2.02 12.16
N LEU A 98 -26.96 3.02 12.97
CA LEU A 98 -26.14 4.18 12.60
C LEU A 98 -24.68 3.77 12.34
N ALA A 99 -24.14 2.82 13.10
CA ALA A 99 -22.83 2.23 12.85
C ALA A 99 -22.74 1.56 11.47
N LEU A 100 -23.72 0.71 11.12
CA LEU A 100 -23.77 0.06 9.82
C LEU A 100 -23.95 1.07 8.68
N GLU A 101 -24.78 2.09 8.92
CA GLU A 101 -25.02 3.17 7.98
C GLU A 101 -23.76 4.04 7.76
N ALA A 102 -22.98 4.29 8.79
CA ALA A 102 -21.72 5.01 8.71
C ALA A 102 -20.72 4.29 7.80
N ILE A 103 -20.59 2.98 7.93
CA ILE A 103 -19.75 2.15 7.05
C ILE A 103 -20.27 2.20 5.60
N LYS A 104 -21.59 2.10 5.38
CA LYS A 104 -22.18 2.21 4.03
C LYS A 104 -21.92 3.58 3.39
N LYS A 105 -21.98 4.65 4.19
CA LYS A 105 -21.67 6.02 3.75
C LYS A 105 -20.18 6.24 3.56
N GLY A 106 -19.35 5.39 4.16
CA GLY A 106 -17.94 5.20 3.82
C GLY A 106 -16.95 5.61 4.87
N ALA A 107 -17.35 5.63 6.13
CA ALA A 107 -16.40 5.55 7.23
C ALA A 107 -15.57 4.26 7.12
N GLU A 108 -14.31 4.33 7.52
CA GLU A 108 -13.39 3.19 7.53
C GLU A 108 -13.63 2.25 8.73
N ASP A 109 -14.13 2.81 9.83
CA ASP A 109 -14.51 2.07 11.04
C ASP A 109 -15.52 2.87 11.88
N TYR A 110 -16.09 2.23 12.89
CA TYR A 110 -16.88 2.89 13.93
C TYR A 110 -16.53 2.35 15.31
N ILE A 111 -16.74 3.17 16.35
CA ILE A 111 -16.53 2.80 17.74
C ILE A 111 -17.73 3.30 18.56
N SER A 112 -18.29 2.43 19.39
CA SER A 112 -19.25 2.82 20.43
C SER A 112 -18.53 3.55 21.54
N LYS A 113 -19.03 4.71 21.97
CA LYS A 113 -18.46 5.52 23.08
C LYS A 113 -18.40 4.71 24.39
N ASN A 114 -19.28 3.72 24.58
CA ASN A 114 -19.25 2.84 25.76
C ASN A 114 -18.13 1.79 25.73
N ASP A 115 -17.79 1.31 24.53
CA ASP A 115 -16.73 0.32 24.32
C ASP A 115 -15.36 0.98 24.16
N LEU A 116 -15.33 2.31 24.24
CA LEU A 116 -14.16 3.11 23.95
C LEU A 116 -13.15 2.98 25.09
N ASN A 117 -11.96 2.54 24.73
CA ASN A 117 -10.81 2.40 25.62
C ASN A 117 -9.52 2.55 24.80
N SER A 118 -8.40 2.75 25.49
CA SER A 118 -7.10 2.98 24.83
C SER A 118 -6.73 1.88 23.81
N PRO A 119 -6.83 0.57 24.13
CA PRO A 119 -6.55 -0.48 23.14
C PRO A 119 -7.46 -0.44 21.91
N THR A 120 -8.77 -0.24 22.11
CA THR A 120 -9.77 -0.27 21.04
C THR A 120 -9.60 0.91 20.10
N LEU A 121 -9.44 2.12 20.65
CA LEU A 121 -9.21 3.35 19.88
C LEU A 121 -7.90 3.27 19.09
N THR A 122 -6.83 2.81 19.73
CA THR A 122 -5.52 2.63 19.08
C THR A 122 -5.61 1.69 17.89
N ARG A 123 -6.25 0.53 18.07
CA ARG A 123 -6.40 -0.46 17.01
C ARG A 123 -7.22 0.08 15.85
N ALA A 124 -8.35 0.75 16.14
CA ALA A 124 -9.21 1.33 15.12
C ALA A 124 -8.45 2.37 14.27
N ILE A 125 -7.69 3.27 14.89
CA ILE A 125 -6.86 4.27 14.18
C ILE A 125 -5.87 3.59 13.23
N LEU A 126 -5.06 2.66 13.75
CA LEU A 126 -4.02 2.02 12.94
C LEU A 126 -4.63 1.24 11.76
N TYR A 127 -5.73 0.53 11.99
CA TYR A 127 -6.40 -0.23 10.93
C TYR A 127 -7.10 0.64 9.90
N ALA A 128 -7.74 1.75 10.31
CA ALA A 128 -8.37 2.67 9.38
C ALA A 128 -7.34 3.30 8.42
N ILE A 129 -6.19 3.72 8.97
CA ILE A 129 -5.07 4.27 8.19
C ILE A 129 -4.55 3.25 7.17
N GLU A 130 -4.25 2.03 7.61
CA GLU A 130 -3.71 0.99 6.72
C GLU A 130 -4.70 0.54 5.64
N ARG A 131 -5.99 0.41 5.98
CA ARG A 131 -7.05 0.09 5.00
C ARG A 131 -7.20 1.20 3.96
N HIS A 132 -7.17 2.45 4.39
CA HIS A 132 -7.33 3.61 3.50
C HIS A 132 -6.13 3.75 2.56
N LYS A 133 -4.90 3.56 3.04
CA LYS A 133 -3.69 3.49 2.19
C LYS A 133 -3.84 2.41 1.11
N THR A 134 -4.23 1.20 1.50
CA THR A 134 -4.42 0.06 0.59
C THR A 134 -5.47 0.37 -0.48
N LYS A 135 -6.61 0.94 -0.07
CA LYS A 135 -7.70 1.32 -0.97
C LYS A 135 -7.26 2.37 -1.98
N ASN A 136 -6.57 3.42 -1.53
CA ASN A 136 -6.06 4.47 -2.41
C ASN A 136 -5.02 3.95 -3.41
N ILE A 137 -4.18 2.99 -3.02
CA ILE A 137 -3.26 2.31 -3.95
C ILE A 137 -4.07 1.55 -5.00
N LYS A 138 -5.07 0.77 -4.60
CA LYS A 138 -5.95 0.05 -5.54
C LYS A 138 -6.69 1.00 -6.49
N GLU A 139 -7.26 2.09 -5.98
CA GLU A 139 -7.96 3.08 -6.81
C GLU A 139 -7.02 3.78 -7.79
N LYS A 140 -5.78 4.10 -7.39
CA LYS A 140 -4.76 4.62 -8.30
C LYS A 140 -4.38 3.59 -9.38
N ILE A 141 -4.25 2.32 -9.03
CA ILE A 141 -3.97 1.23 -9.98
C ILE A 141 -5.14 1.12 -10.98
N VAL A 142 -6.38 1.12 -10.50
CA VAL A 142 -7.58 1.07 -11.35
C VAL A 142 -7.70 2.31 -12.24
N ALA A 143 -7.48 3.51 -11.72
CA ALA A 143 -7.51 4.76 -12.48
C ALA A 143 -6.36 4.87 -13.51
N GLN A 144 -5.22 4.23 -13.24
CA GLN A 144 -4.11 4.10 -14.20
C GLN A 144 -4.29 2.93 -15.17
N THR A 145 -5.34 2.12 -15.01
CA THR A 145 -5.66 1.08 -15.98
C THR A 145 -6.22 1.77 -17.21
N GLU A 146 -5.32 2.19 -18.10
CA GLU A 146 -5.72 2.60 -19.45
C GLU A 146 -6.49 1.44 -20.09
N TYR A 147 -7.63 1.76 -20.69
CA TYR A 147 -8.44 0.77 -21.42
C TYR A 147 -7.58 0.18 -22.56
N LEU A 148 -6.95 -0.95 -22.28
CA LEU A 148 -6.40 -1.84 -23.30
C LEU A 148 -7.59 -2.44 -24.04
N ASP A 149 -7.68 -2.16 -25.33
CA ASP A 149 -8.68 -2.82 -26.14
C ASP A 149 -8.30 -4.29 -26.40
N GLU A 150 -9.23 -5.06 -26.95
CA GLU A 150 -9.03 -6.49 -27.20
C GLU A 150 -7.86 -6.78 -28.17
N TYR A 151 -7.53 -5.83 -29.07
CA TYR A 151 -6.39 -5.97 -29.96
C TYR A 151 -5.08 -5.75 -29.21
N ASP A 152 -5.01 -4.75 -28.33
CA ASP A 152 -3.83 -4.50 -27.51
C ASP A 152 -3.54 -5.72 -26.60
N LYS A 153 -4.56 -6.27 -25.94
CA LYS A 153 -4.44 -7.51 -25.15
C LYS A 153 -3.95 -8.68 -25.99
N LYS A 154 -4.50 -8.85 -27.20
CA LYS A 154 -4.08 -9.93 -28.12
C LYS A 154 -2.62 -9.77 -28.57
N ILE A 155 -2.19 -8.54 -28.85
CA ILE A 155 -0.79 -8.23 -29.18
C ILE A 155 0.10 -8.58 -27.98
N LEU A 156 -0.24 -8.11 -26.78
CA LEU A 156 0.53 -8.38 -25.56
C LEU A 156 0.61 -9.88 -25.26
N ASN A 157 -0.50 -10.62 -25.34
CA ASN A 157 -0.51 -12.07 -25.15
C ASN A 157 0.43 -12.79 -26.14
N LEU A 158 0.47 -12.38 -27.41
CA LEU A 158 1.39 -12.96 -28.40
C LEU A 158 2.86 -12.55 -28.17
N MET A 159 3.11 -11.32 -27.73
CA MET A 159 4.47 -10.83 -27.47
C MET A 159 5.05 -11.36 -26.15
N GLN A 160 4.22 -11.66 -25.15
CA GLN A 160 4.66 -12.32 -23.91
C GLN A 160 5.13 -13.77 -24.18
N GLU A 161 4.50 -14.45 -25.15
CA GLU A 161 4.90 -15.80 -25.58
C GLU A 161 6.18 -15.79 -26.43
N ASP A 162 6.28 -14.85 -27.36
CA ASP A 162 7.45 -14.70 -28.24
C ASP A 162 7.76 -13.22 -28.42
N CYS A 163 8.67 -12.69 -27.59
CA CYS A 163 9.05 -11.28 -27.64
C CYS A 163 9.77 -10.89 -28.95
N ARG A 164 10.22 -11.86 -29.74
CA ARG A 164 10.87 -11.64 -31.04
C ARG A 164 9.90 -11.74 -32.22
N ILE A 165 8.61 -11.94 -31.96
CA ILE A 165 7.60 -12.04 -33.01
C ILE A 165 7.61 -10.77 -33.89
N SER A 166 7.76 -10.96 -35.20
CA SER A 166 7.73 -9.82 -36.13
C SER A 166 6.33 -9.24 -36.26
N TYR A 167 6.23 -7.94 -36.57
CA TYR A 167 4.94 -7.31 -36.86
C TYR A 167 4.21 -7.96 -38.05
N SER A 168 4.94 -8.51 -39.02
CA SER A 168 4.36 -9.27 -40.13
C SER A 168 3.72 -10.58 -39.68
N LYS A 169 4.25 -11.25 -38.65
CA LYS A 169 3.67 -12.46 -38.06
C LYS A 169 2.51 -12.11 -37.12
N LEU A 170 2.62 -11.01 -36.37
CA LEU A 170 1.52 -10.48 -35.56
C LEU A 170 0.31 -10.09 -36.42
N HIS A 171 0.52 -9.44 -37.57
CA HIS A 171 -0.55 -9.09 -38.52
C HIS A 171 -1.46 -10.27 -38.83
N LYS A 172 -0.88 -11.42 -39.19
CA LYS A 172 -1.63 -12.65 -39.51
C LYS A 172 -2.46 -13.19 -38.34
N LYS A 173 -2.00 -13.00 -37.10
CA LYS A 173 -2.66 -13.51 -35.89
C LYS A 173 -3.68 -12.52 -35.31
N VAL A 174 -3.41 -11.23 -35.39
CA VAL A 174 -4.21 -10.16 -34.77
C VAL A 174 -5.27 -9.61 -35.74
N ASN A 175 -5.07 -9.78 -37.06
CA ASN A 175 -5.91 -9.23 -38.12
C ASN A 175 -5.93 -7.69 -38.14
N LEU A 176 -4.76 -7.07 -37.93
CA LEU A 176 -4.54 -5.62 -38.03
C LEU A 176 -3.33 -5.35 -38.91
N ALA A 177 -3.35 -4.25 -39.67
CA ALA A 177 -2.19 -3.83 -40.46
C ALA A 177 -0.91 -3.71 -39.61
N ALA A 178 0.23 -4.09 -40.17
CA ALA A 178 1.51 -4.08 -39.44
C ALA A 178 1.87 -2.68 -38.91
N SER A 179 1.51 -1.61 -39.62
CA SER A 179 1.67 -0.22 -39.20
C SER A 179 0.82 0.10 -37.96
N THR A 180 -0.44 -0.35 -37.91
CA THR A 180 -1.32 -0.19 -36.74
C THR A 180 -0.78 -0.92 -35.52
N ILE A 181 -0.30 -2.15 -35.69
CA ILE A 181 0.34 -2.93 -34.61
C ILE A 181 1.57 -2.19 -34.10
N HIS A 182 2.43 -1.69 -35.00
CA HIS A 182 3.60 -0.92 -34.62
C HIS A 182 3.22 0.31 -33.78
N SER A 183 2.27 1.14 -34.23
CA SER A 183 1.80 2.32 -33.49
C SER A 183 1.24 1.95 -32.11
N ARG A 184 0.47 0.86 -32.01
CA ARG A 184 -0.07 0.37 -30.73
C ARG A 184 1.02 -0.08 -29.77
N VAL A 185 2.00 -0.86 -30.25
CA VAL A 185 3.14 -1.31 -29.44
C VAL A 185 3.96 -0.10 -28.96
N GLN A 186 4.26 0.87 -29.83
CA GLN A 186 4.97 2.09 -29.43
C GLN A 186 4.19 2.90 -28.40
N ASN A 187 2.88 3.00 -28.55
CA ASN A 187 2.00 3.66 -27.58
C ASN A 187 2.05 2.96 -26.22
N MET A 188 1.91 1.62 -26.19
CA MET A 188 1.99 0.84 -24.96
C MET A 188 3.37 0.93 -24.27
N ILE A 189 4.46 1.04 -25.02
CA ILE A 189 5.80 1.32 -24.48
C ILE A 189 5.85 2.72 -23.86
N LYS A 190 5.40 3.75 -24.60
CA LYS A 190 5.38 5.15 -24.13
C LYS A 190 4.55 5.31 -22.85
N LYS A 191 3.45 4.57 -22.74
CA LYS A 191 2.55 4.54 -21.57
C LYS A 191 3.07 3.69 -20.41
N GLY A 192 4.17 2.95 -20.59
CA GLY A 192 4.75 2.09 -19.55
C GLY A 192 3.99 0.78 -19.32
N ILE A 193 3.01 0.44 -20.16
CA ILE A 193 2.34 -0.86 -20.17
C ILE A 193 3.34 -1.95 -20.54
N ILE A 194 4.14 -1.71 -21.59
CA ILE A 194 5.31 -2.52 -21.91
C ILE A 194 6.53 -1.84 -21.31
N LYS A 195 7.04 -2.35 -20.18
CA LYS A 195 8.22 -1.78 -19.51
C LYS A 195 9.53 -2.16 -20.21
N LYS A 196 9.64 -3.41 -20.67
CA LYS A 196 10.82 -3.94 -21.37
C LYS A 196 10.48 -5.23 -22.12
N PHE A 197 11.34 -5.59 -23.08
CA PHE A 197 11.36 -6.92 -23.69
C PHE A 197 12.59 -7.66 -23.16
N ASN A 198 12.39 -8.81 -22.50
CA ASN A 198 13.49 -9.64 -22.02
C ASN A 198 13.34 -11.10 -22.46
N ALA A 199 14.47 -11.79 -22.55
CA ALA A 199 14.48 -13.24 -22.60
C ALA A 199 14.31 -13.79 -21.18
N MET A 200 13.54 -14.88 -21.03
CA MET A 200 13.47 -15.63 -19.79
C MET A 200 14.60 -16.66 -19.76
N VAL A 201 15.52 -16.49 -18.81
CA VAL A 201 16.70 -17.33 -18.66
C VAL A 201 16.56 -18.14 -17.37
N ASP A 202 16.79 -19.44 -17.46
CA ASP A 202 16.87 -20.31 -16.31
C ASP A 202 18.23 -20.12 -15.62
N PRO A 203 18.27 -19.57 -14.40
CA PRO A 203 19.52 -19.27 -13.70
C PRO A 203 20.38 -20.52 -13.46
N PHE A 204 19.75 -21.65 -13.15
CA PHE A 204 20.46 -22.91 -12.85
C PHE A 204 21.18 -23.45 -14.09
N LYS A 205 20.61 -23.26 -15.27
CA LYS A 205 21.23 -23.68 -16.54
C LYS A 205 22.35 -22.78 -17.03
N VAL A 206 22.47 -21.57 -16.48
CA VAL A 206 23.54 -20.62 -16.83
C VAL A 206 24.57 -20.46 -15.72
N GLY A 207 24.61 -21.41 -14.77
CA GLY A 207 25.69 -21.53 -13.76
C GLY A 207 25.44 -20.79 -12.45
N TYR A 208 24.19 -20.39 -12.16
CA TYR A 208 23.80 -19.85 -10.85
C TYR A 208 23.15 -20.94 -10.02
N GLU A 209 23.78 -21.30 -8.90
CA GLU A 209 23.35 -22.39 -8.04
C GLU A 209 22.50 -21.90 -6.86
N SER A 210 22.55 -20.59 -6.55
CA SER A 210 21.85 -20.02 -5.40
C SER A 210 20.79 -19.00 -5.83
N VAL A 211 19.53 -19.40 -5.71
CA VAL A 211 18.36 -18.53 -5.89
C VAL A 211 17.58 -18.54 -4.59
N ALA A 212 17.30 -17.36 -4.03
CA ALA A 212 16.58 -17.25 -2.76
C ALA A 212 15.53 -16.15 -2.80
N ILE A 213 14.42 -16.38 -2.10
CA ILE A 213 13.55 -15.31 -1.63
C ILE A 213 13.97 -14.96 -0.21
N ILE A 214 14.11 -13.67 0.05
CA ILE A 214 14.40 -13.13 1.37
C ILE A 214 13.23 -12.27 1.81
N GLY A 215 12.62 -12.64 2.92
CA GLY A 215 11.71 -11.80 3.68
C GLY A 215 12.52 -10.97 4.67
N MET A 216 12.31 -9.66 4.67
CA MET A 216 12.94 -8.74 5.60
C MET A 216 11.92 -7.85 6.28
N SER A 217 12.10 -7.70 7.59
CA SER A 217 11.47 -6.63 8.36
C SER A 217 12.43 -5.44 8.39
N VAL A 218 11.96 -4.29 7.94
CA VAL A 218 12.69 -3.02 7.99
C VAL A 218 11.90 -1.99 8.79
N ASP A 219 12.60 -0.93 9.19
CA ASP A 219 12.03 0.26 9.81
C ASP A 219 10.89 0.84 8.93
N PRO A 220 9.65 0.94 9.44
CA PRO A 220 8.51 1.47 8.69
C PRO A 220 8.73 2.84 8.06
N SER A 221 9.50 3.72 8.73
CA SER A 221 9.79 5.08 8.24
C SER A 221 10.77 5.10 7.06
N LYS A 222 11.51 3.99 6.84
CA LYS A 222 12.58 3.87 5.83
C LYS A 222 12.28 2.86 4.72
N ILE A 223 11.10 2.23 4.73
CA ILE A 223 10.72 1.19 3.74
C ILE A 223 11.00 1.65 2.32
N ASP A 224 10.53 2.84 1.94
CA ASP A 224 10.67 3.36 0.57
C ASP A 224 12.13 3.63 0.19
N GLU A 225 12.93 4.14 1.13
CA GLU A 225 14.36 4.42 0.90
C GLU A 225 15.14 3.12 0.73
N ILE A 226 14.93 2.17 1.64
CA ILE A 226 15.59 0.86 1.63
C ILE A 226 15.22 0.08 0.37
N ALA A 227 13.93 0.03 0.02
CA ALA A 227 13.44 -0.62 -1.19
C ALA A 227 14.10 -0.05 -2.46
N LYS A 228 14.19 1.29 -2.57
CA LYS A 228 14.86 1.95 -3.69
C LYS A 228 16.35 1.62 -3.75
N LYS A 229 17.03 1.58 -2.61
CA LYS A 229 18.46 1.24 -2.53
C LYS A 229 18.71 -0.20 -2.96
N ILE A 230 17.91 -1.16 -2.47
CA ILE A 230 18.05 -2.58 -2.81
C ILE A 230 17.72 -2.82 -4.29
N ALA A 231 16.74 -2.11 -4.85
CA ALA A 231 16.34 -2.23 -6.25
C ALA A 231 17.44 -1.81 -7.26
N LEU A 232 18.52 -1.16 -6.81
CA LEU A 232 19.66 -0.79 -7.65
C LEU A 232 20.67 -1.93 -7.84
N TYR A 233 20.59 -3.02 -7.05
CA TYR A 233 21.50 -4.15 -7.19
C TYR A 233 21.09 -5.05 -8.36
N ASP A 234 22.03 -5.31 -9.27
CA ASP A 234 21.81 -6.17 -10.44
C ASP A 234 21.40 -7.60 -10.06
N GLU A 235 21.80 -8.06 -8.87
CA GLU A 235 21.49 -9.41 -8.37
C GLU A 235 20.04 -9.56 -7.87
N VAL A 236 19.33 -8.44 -7.71
CA VAL A 236 17.93 -8.38 -7.29
C VAL A 236 17.02 -8.52 -8.51
N GLN A 237 16.38 -9.67 -8.65
CA GLN A 237 15.47 -9.95 -9.78
C GLN A 237 14.03 -9.48 -9.53
N PHE A 238 13.63 -9.38 -8.26
CA PHE A 238 12.31 -8.94 -7.86
C PHE A 238 12.40 -8.32 -6.47
N LEU A 239 11.66 -7.23 -6.26
CA LEU A 239 11.50 -6.59 -4.96
C LEU A 239 10.08 -6.05 -4.85
N ALA A 240 9.45 -6.27 -3.70
CA ALA A 240 8.15 -5.70 -3.37
C ALA A 240 8.07 -5.38 -1.88
N THR A 241 7.29 -4.35 -1.55
CA THR A 241 6.78 -4.17 -0.19
C THR A 241 5.56 -5.06 0.02
N SER A 242 5.37 -5.56 1.23
CA SER A 242 4.34 -6.55 1.55
C SER A 242 3.66 -6.23 2.88
N THR A 243 2.42 -6.67 3.03
CA THR A 243 1.64 -6.57 4.29
C THR A 243 1.73 -7.85 5.12
N GLY A 244 2.58 -8.81 4.74
CA GLY A 244 2.79 -10.07 5.47
C GLY A 244 3.71 -9.90 6.68
N ASP A 245 4.21 -11.02 7.21
CA ASP A 245 5.14 -11.05 8.35
C ASP A 245 6.45 -10.28 8.08
N HIS A 246 6.77 -10.09 6.80
CA HIS A 246 7.88 -9.26 6.33
C HIS A 246 7.34 -8.10 5.50
N ASN A 247 7.85 -6.90 5.75
CA ASN A 247 7.40 -5.69 5.06
C ASN A 247 8.14 -5.44 3.72
N ILE A 248 9.26 -6.13 3.46
CA ILE A 248 9.90 -6.23 2.14
C ILE A 248 10.18 -7.70 1.79
N ILE A 249 9.93 -8.06 0.54
CA ILE A 249 10.28 -9.36 -0.05
C ILE A 249 11.18 -9.12 -1.26
N VAL A 250 12.32 -9.80 -1.30
CA VAL A 250 13.28 -9.70 -2.40
C VAL A 250 13.65 -11.08 -2.95
N LYS A 251 13.76 -11.21 -4.27
CA LYS A 251 14.33 -12.41 -4.92
C LYS A 251 15.72 -12.08 -5.42
N ILE A 252 16.71 -12.85 -4.97
CA ILE A 252 18.12 -12.69 -5.32
C ILE A 252 18.61 -13.92 -6.05
N VAL A 253 19.47 -13.69 -7.05
CA VAL A 253 20.18 -14.74 -7.79
C VAL A 253 21.68 -14.53 -7.66
N LYS A 254 22.39 -15.56 -7.20
CA LYS A 254 23.83 -15.57 -6.94
C LYS A 254 24.46 -16.86 -7.44
N LYS A 255 25.77 -16.80 -7.70
CA LYS A 255 26.51 -17.92 -8.30
C LYS A 255 26.46 -19.14 -7.39
N ASP A 256 26.69 -18.94 -6.10
CA ASP A 256 26.67 -19.98 -5.08
C ASP A 256 26.22 -19.39 -3.72
N ASP A 257 26.11 -20.26 -2.72
CA ASP A 257 25.66 -19.89 -1.38
C ASP A 257 26.67 -18.99 -0.64
N THR A 258 27.96 -19.05 -0.98
CA THR A 258 28.99 -18.18 -0.38
C THR A 258 28.81 -16.75 -0.87
N ASP A 259 28.57 -16.59 -2.18
CA ASP A 259 28.27 -15.30 -2.79
C ASP A 259 26.94 -14.71 -2.27
N LEU A 260 25.93 -15.55 -2.05
CA LEU A 260 24.67 -15.13 -1.43
C LEU A 260 24.88 -14.65 0.01
N TRP A 261 25.61 -15.43 0.82
CA TRP A 261 25.90 -15.08 2.21
C TRP A 261 26.69 -13.77 2.30
N THR A 262 27.71 -13.60 1.45
CA THR A 262 28.52 -12.37 1.36
C THR A 262 27.64 -11.17 1.01
N PHE A 263 26.81 -11.28 -0.03
CA PHE A 263 25.91 -10.21 -0.43
C PHE A 263 24.94 -9.81 0.69
N ILE A 264 24.38 -10.79 1.40
CA ILE A 264 23.45 -10.54 2.50
C ILE A 264 24.15 -9.78 3.64
N ASN A 265 25.31 -10.23 4.09
CA ASN A 265 25.95 -9.64 5.26
C ASN A 265 26.66 -8.31 4.96
N GLU A 266 27.23 -8.15 3.76
CA GLU A 266 27.99 -6.96 3.40
C GLU A 266 27.13 -5.87 2.74
N LYS A 267 26.08 -6.24 2.01
CA LYS A 267 25.21 -5.27 1.32
C LYS A 267 23.85 -5.09 1.94
N ILE A 268 23.14 -6.17 2.32
CA ILE A 268 21.75 -6.05 2.79
C ILE A 268 21.69 -5.64 4.27
N LYS A 269 22.39 -6.37 5.16
CA LYS A 269 22.37 -6.11 6.61
C LYS A 269 23.07 -4.82 7.02
N THR A 270 23.91 -4.25 6.15
CA THR A 270 24.59 -2.97 6.38
C THR A 270 23.71 -1.76 6.07
N ILE A 271 22.53 -1.98 5.46
CA ILE A 271 21.57 -0.91 5.21
C ILE A 271 20.90 -0.55 6.53
N ASP A 272 21.01 0.72 6.90
CA ASP A 272 20.35 1.27 8.08
C ASP A 272 18.83 1.05 8.00
N GLY A 273 18.24 0.63 9.12
CA GLY A 273 16.83 0.25 9.21
C GLY A 273 16.48 -1.18 8.79
N VAL A 274 17.42 -1.99 8.30
CA VAL A 274 17.17 -3.43 8.03
C VAL A 274 17.35 -4.25 9.30
N SER A 275 16.38 -5.12 9.63
CA SER A 275 16.50 -6.04 10.76
C SER A 275 17.67 -7.01 10.57
N PRO A 276 18.46 -7.31 11.63
CA PRO A 276 19.51 -8.32 11.56
C PRO A 276 19.00 -9.72 11.25
N ARG A 277 17.73 -10.00 11.57
CA ARG A 277 17.07 -11.26 11.29
C ARG A 277 16.37 -11.18 9.94
N LEU A 278 16.88 -11.97 9.00
CA LEU A 278 16.32 -12.14 7.67
C LEU A 278 15.78 -13.57 7.56
N ASP A 279 14.61 -13.72 6.95
CA ASP A 279 14.07 -15.01 6.59
C ASP A 279 14.52 -15.34 5.17
N ILE A 280 15.35 -16.37 5.01
CA ILE A 280 16.00 -16.72 3.75
C ILE A 280 15.49 -18.09 3.30
N SER A 281 14.69 -18.10 2.25
CA SER A 281 14.14 -19.29 1.62
C SER A 281 14.85 -19.56 0.30
N ARG A 282 15.83 -20.47 0.31
CA ARG A 282 16.53 -20.93 -0.90
C ARG A 282 15.64 -21.86 -1.71
N PHE A 283 15.65 -21.69 -3.03
CA PHE A 283 14.95 -22.59 -3.94
C PHE A 283 15.75 -23.86 -4.16
N ILE A 284 15.10 -25.00 -3.94
CA ILE A 284 15.67 -26.33 -4.21
C ILE A 284 15.29 -26.76 -5.63
N GLU A 285 14.00 -26.64 -5.96
CA GLU A 285 13.45 -26.99 -7.27
C GLU A 285 12.39 -25.95 -7.66
N VAL A 286 12.40 -25.52 -8.93
CA VAL A 286 11.46 -24.53 -9.46
C VAL A 286 10.61 -25.18 -10.53
N PHE A 287 9.36 -25.49 -10.20
CA PHE A 287 8.41 -26.09 -11.14
C PHE A 287 7.89 -25.11 -12.19
N LYS A 288 7.76 -23.83 -11.83
CA LYS A 288 7.28 -22.78 -12.74
C LYS A 288 7.85 -21.43 -12.36
N MET A 289 8.40 -20.73 -13.35
CA MET A 289 8.76 -19.32 -13.27
C MET A 289 8.42 -18.69 -14.62
N ASP A 290 7.32 -17.97 -14.66
CA ASP A 290 6.80 -17.35 -15.89
C ASP A 290 6.14 -16.03 -15.52
N PRO A 291 6.68 -14.87 -15.97
CA PRO A 291 6.13 -13.55 -15.64
C PRO A 291 4.89 -13.21 -16.48
N LYS A 292 4.46 -14.08 -17.39
CA LYS A 292 3.30 -13.85 -18.26
C LYS A 292 2.04 -13.54 -17.45
N ILE A 293 1.37 -12.45 -17.83
CA ILE A 293 0.06 -12.04 -17.33
C ILE A 293 -1.01 -12.54 -18.32
N ASN A 294 -2.06 -13.16 -17.79
CA ASN A 294 -3.25 -13.50 -18.58
C ASN A 294 -4.13 -12.24 -18.69
N LEU A 295 -4.15 -11.65 -19.89
CA LEU A 295 -4.90 -10.43 -20.25
C LEU A 295 -6.22 -10.75 -20.94
#